data_AF-A0A3M0XQP8-F1
#
_entry.id   AF-A0A3M0XQP8-F1
#
_cell.length_a   1.000
_cell.length_b   1.000
_cell.length_c   1.000
_cell.angle_alpha   90.00
_cell.angle_beta   90.00
_cell.angle_gamma   90.00
#
_symmetry.space_group_name_H-M   'P 1'
#
loop_
_entity.id
_entity.type
_entity.pdbx_description
1 polymer ?
#
loop_
_entity_poly.entity_id
_entity_poly.type
_entity_poly.pdbx_seq_one_letter_code
_entity_poly.pdbx_strand_id
1 'polypeptide(L)' 'MKVLVTGAAGFIGSHVCLRLLERGDEVAGLDNLNDYYDPQLKKDRLARFEGHPAFHF' A
#
# COMPACT_ATOMS: atom_id res chain seq x y z
N MET A 1 8.94 -3.34 12.57
CA MET A 1 9.00 -4.74 12.05
C MET A 1 8.87 -4.68 10.53
N LYS A 2 9.26 -5.74 9.80
CA LYS A 2 9.02 -5.84 8.35
C LYS A 2 7.71 -6.59 8.09
N VAL A 3 6.79 -6.00 7.32
CA VAL A 3 5.44 -6.55 7.09
C VAL A 3 5.14 -6.60 5.59
N LEU A 4 4.71 -7.76 5.10
CA LEU A 4 4.15 -7.93 3.75
C LEU A 4 2.63 -7.69 3.79
N VAL A 5 2.12 -6.77 2.99
CA VAL A 5 0.69 -6.51 2.82
C VAL A 5 0.27 -6.90 1.41
N THR A 6 -0.49 -7.99 1.29
CA THR A 6 -1.13 -8.37 0.03
C THR A 6 -2.43 -7.59 -0.17
N GLY A 7 -2.69 -7.12 -1.39
CA GLY A 7 -3.76 -6.19 -1.66
C GLY A 7 -3.46 -4.75 -1.21
N ALA A 8 -2.19 -4.33 -1.23
CA ALA A 8 -1.75 -3.03 -0.71
C ALA A 8 -2.37 -1.81 -1.42
N ALA A 9 -2.86 -1.96 -2.66
CA ALA A 9 -3.58 -0.91 -3.38
C ALA A 9 -5.11 -0.99 -3.20
N GLY A 10 -5.59 -2.01 -2.48
CA GLY A 10 -7.00 -2.20 -2.13
C GLY A 10 -7.53 -1.21 -1.09
N PHE A 11 -8.84 -1.21 -0.87
CA PHE A 11 -9.47 -0.30 0.10
C PHE A 11 -8.89 -0.49 1.51
N ILE A 12 -8.96 -1.72 2.05
CA ILE A 12 -8.46 -2.04 3.39
C ILE A 12 -6.93 -2.05 3.41
N GLY A 13 -6.29 -2.76 2.47
CA GLY A 13 -4.84 -2.95 2.48
C GLY A 13 -4.08 -1.62 2.46
N SER A 14 -4.56 -0.65 1.69
CA SER A 14 -3.92 0.66 1.63
C SER A 14 -4.05 1.49 2.91
N HIS A 15 -5.14 1.32 3.67
CA HIS A 15 -5.24 1.91 5.01
C HIS A 15 -4.38 1.17 6.03
N VAL A 16 -4.26 -0.16 5.93
CA VAL A 16 -3.35 -0.95 6.77
C VAL A 16 -1.90 -0.52 6.56
N CYS A 17 -1.47 -0.32 5.32
CA CYS A 17 -0.14 0.22 5.01
C CYS A 17 0.12 1.55 5.74
N LEU A 18 -0.81 2.52 5.66
CA LEU A 18 -0.68 3.80 6.38
C LEU A 18 -0.49 3.58 7.89
N ARG A 19 -1.35 2.76 8.51
CA ARG A 19 -1.28 2.52 9.96
C ARG A 19 0.00 1.82 10.40
N LEU A 20 0.54 0.92 9.58
CA LEU A 20 1.80 0.24 9.86
C LEU A 20 2.99 1.21 9.73
N LEU A 21 3.00 2.04 8.68
CA LEU A 21 4.03 3.07 8.50
C LEU A 21 3.99 4.10 9.65
N GLU A 22 2.81 4.57 10.06
CA GLU A 22 2.63 5.46 11.23
C GLU A 22 3.14 4.84 12.54
N ARG A 23 3.05 3.52 12.68
CA ARG A 23 3.59 2.78 13.84
C ARG A 23 5.12 2.68 13.81
N GLY A 24 5.76 3.03 12.69
CA GLY A 24 7.21 2.91 12.49
C GLY A 24 7.65 1.57 11.89
N ASP A 25 6.75 0.82 11.26
CA ASP A 25 7.10 -0.40 10.53
C ASP A 25 7.60 -0.13 9.11
N GLU A 26 8.33 -1.10 8.56
CA GLU A 26 8.68 -1.18 7.15
C GLU A 26 7.68 -2.09 6.45
N VAL A 27 7.09 -1.59 5.36
CA VAL A 27 5.99 -2.26 4.65
C VAL A 27 6.42 -2.59 3.23
N ALA A 28 6.34 -3.87 2.88
CA ALA A 28 6.34 -4.33 1.50
C ALA A 28 4.88 -4.54 1.06
N GLY A 29 4.39 -3.73 0.13
CA GLY A 29 3.09 -3.89 -0.50
C GLY A 29 3.17 -4.84 -1.69
N LEU A 30 2.10 -5.60 -1.92
CA LEU A 30 1.93 -6.39 -3.13
C LEU A 30 0.48 -6.25 -3.61
N ASP A 31 0.28 -5.88 -4.87
CA ASP A 31 -1.05 -5.84 -5.50
C ASP A 31 -0.89 -6.15 -6.99
N ASN A 32 -1.84 -6.88 -7.57
CA ASN A 32 -1.82 -7.19 -9.01
C ASN A 32 -2.39 -6.06 -9.88
N LEU A 33 -2.91 -4.99 -9.26
CA LEU A 33 -3.55 -3.85 -9.92
C LEU A 33 -4.65 -4.26 -10.93
N ASN A 34 -5.34 -5.37 -10.66
CA ASN A 34 -6.47 -5.80 -11.50
C ASN A 34 -7.61 -4.77 -11.53
N ASP A 35 -8.50 -4.93 -12.50
CA ASP A 35 -9.62 -4.06 -12.86
C ASP A 35 -10.90 -4.30 -12.04
N TYR A 36 -10.84 -5.09 -10.95
CA TYR A 36 -11.96 -5.24 -10.01
C TYR A 36 -12.38 -3.89 -9.42
N TYR A 37 -11.42 -2.98 -9.24
CA TYR A 37 -11.64 -1.54 -9.12
C TYR A 37 -10.95 -0.85 -10.30
N ASP A 38 -11.36 0.39 -10.60
CA ASP A 38 -10.63 1.24 -11.53
C ASP A 38 -9.12 1.23 -11.17
N PRO A 39 -8.23 0.80 -12.10
CA PRO A 39 -6.79 0.81 -11.86
C PRO A 39 -6.26 2.18 -11.45
N GLN A 40 -6.89 3.27 -11.87
CA GLN A 40 -6.52 4.62 -11.45
C GLN A 40 -6.75 4.83 -9.95
N LEU A 41 -7.87 4.34 -9.39
CA LEU A 41 -8.14 4.41 -7.95
C LEU A 41 -7.06 3.68 -7.14
N LYS A 42 -6.53 2.57 -7.67
CA LYS A 42 -5.42 1.84 -7.05
C LYS A 42 -4.11 2.64 -7.12
N LYS A 43 -3.82 3.27 -8.26
CA LYS A 43 -2.65 4.16 -8.42
C LYS A 43 -2.72 5.36 -7.47
N ASP A 44 -3.87 6.00 -7.36
CA ASP A 44 -4.09 7.13 -6.45
C ASP A 44 -3.84 6.71 -4.98
N ARG A 45 -4.24 5.49 -4.62
CA ARG A 45 -3.95 4.93 -3.28
C ARG A 45 -2.48 4.68 -3.06
N LEU A 46 -1.74 4.24 -4.07
CA LEU A 46 -0.29 4.02 -4.00
C LEU A 46 0.50 5.32 -3.96
N ALA A 47 0.05 6.36 -4.66
CA ALA A 47 0.69 7.68 -4.68
C ALA A 47 0.81 8.30 -3.27
N ARG A 48 -0.06 7.92 -2.32
CA ARG A 48 0.05 8.36 -0.92
C ARG A 48 1.32 7.86 -0.21
N PHE A 49 1.97 6.82 -0.74
CA PHE A 49 3.22 6.27 -0.20
C PHE A 49 4.45 6.71 -1.01
N GLU A 50 4.26 7.48 -2.08
CA GLU A 50 5.35 7.88 -2.96
C GLU A 50 6.43 8.66 -2.17
N GLY A 51 7.67 8.18 -2.24
CA GLY A 51 8.79 8.75 -1.50
C GLY A 51 8.84 8.42 -0.01
N HIS A 52 7.90 7.61 0.53
CA HIS A 52 7.98 7.19 1.93
C HIS A 52 9.13 6.18 2.10
N PRO A 53 10.15 6.46 2.94
CA PRO A 53 11.40 5.69 2.97
C PRO A 53 11.23 4.26 3.49
N ALA A 54 10.13 3.98 4.19
CA ALA A 54 9.82 2.66 4.76
C ALA A 54 8.70 1.92 4.00
N PHE A 55 8.29 2.39 2.83
CA PHE A 55 7.32 1.69 1.97
C PHE A 55 7.97 1.24 0.66
N HIS A 56 7.75 -0.03 0.33
CA HIS A 56 8.19 -0.65 -0.91
C HIS A 56 6.99 -1.33 -1.56
N PHE A 57 6.82 -1.22 -2.87
CA PHE A 57 5.68 -1.78 -3.61
C PHE A 57 6.16 -2.71 -4.73
#